data_AF-A0A4U8YJ18-F1
#
_entry.id   AF-A0A4U8YJ18-F1
#
_cell.length_a   1.000
_cell.length_b   1.000
_cell.length_c   1.000
_cell.angle_alpha   90.00
_cell.angle_beta   90.00
_cell.angle_gamma   90.00
#
_symmetry.space_group_name_H-M   'P 1'
#
loop_
_entity.id
_entity.type
_entity.pdbx_description
1 polymer ?
#
loop_
_entity_poly.entity_id
_entity_poly.type
_entity_poly.pdbx_seq_one_letter_code
_entity_poly.pdbx_strand_id
1 'polypeptide(L)' 'MNGLTSSTLGTWVVIGFVFFTLTMLAFVDVARKDFGTTGKKALWAIVALIPFVGWFLYLVLGMRKGSVTKAE' A
#
# COMPACT_ATOMS: atom_id res chain seq x y z
N MET A 1 1.34 -9.37 -25.45
CA MET A 1 1.35 -8.58 -24.19
C MET A 1 0.40 -7.42 -24.38
N ASN A 2 -0.69 -7.39 -23.63
CA ASN A 2 -1.76 -6.40 -23.79
C ASN A 2 -1.18 -5.00 -23.51
N GLY A 3 -1.54 -3.98 -24.31
CA GLY A 3 -0.91 -2.64 -24.28
C GLY A 3 -0.89 -1.92 -22.92
N LEU A 4 -1.60 -2.45 -21.91
CA LEU A 4 -1.54 -2.00 -20.53
C LEU A 4 -0.21 -2.38 -19.83
N THR A 5 0.40 -3.53 -20.11
CA THR A 5 1.64 -3.96 -19.42
C THR A 5 2.93 -3.51 -20.10
N SER A 6 2.83 -2.91 -21.29
CA SER A 6 3.97 -2.46 -22.10
C SER A 6 4.49 -1.07 -21.70
N SER A 7 3.70 -0.30 -20.97
CA SER A 7 4.06 1.05 -20.49
C SER A 7 4.45 0.99 -19.02
N THR A 8 5.51 1.71 -18.62
CA THR A 8 5.91 1.85 -17.21
C THR A 8 4.73 2.26 -16.33
N LEU A 9 3.87 3.16 -16.83
CA LEU A 9 2.65 3.57 -16.17
C LEU A 9 1.72 2.39 -15.89
N GLY A 10 1.39 1.60 -16.91
CA GLY A 10 0.44 0.51 -16.74
C GLY A 10 0.98 -0.63 -15.86
N THR A 11 2.29 -0.84 -15.82
CA THR A 11 2.93 -1.71 -14.81
C THR A 11 2.64 -1.22 -13.38
N TRP A 12 2.84 0.07 -13.10
CA TRP A 12 2.56 0.64 -11.77
C TRP A 12 1.07 0.64 -11.43
N VAL A 13 0.18 0.84 -12.41
CA VAL A 13 -1.27 0.73 -12.21
C VAL A 13 -1.66 -0.68 -11.80
N VAL A 14 -1.15 -1.70 -12.48
CA VAL A 14 -1.42 -3.11 -12.14
C VAL A 14 -0.90 -3.45 -10.74
N ILE A 15 0.32 -3.03 -10.41
CA ILE A 15 0.89 -3.23 -9.07
C ILE A 15 0.00 -2.56 -8.01
N GLY A 16 -0.36 -1.29 -8.20
CA GLY A 16 -1.22 -0.56 -7.27
C GLY A 16 -2.58 -1.23 -7.07
N PHE A 17 -3.20 -1.68 -8.17
CA PHE A 17 -4.48 -2.40 -8.13
C PHE A 17 -4.39 -3.72 -7.35
N VAL A 18 -3.34 -4.51 -7.58
CA VAL A 18 -3.11 -5.78 -6.86
C VAL A 18 -2.92 -5.53 -5.36
N PHE A 19 -2.06 -4.58 -4.98
CA PHE A 19 -1.82 -4.25 -3.57
C PHE A 19 -3.08 -3.73 -2.88
N PHE A 20 -3.85 -2.86 -3.54
CA PHE A 20 -5.11 -2.36 -3.00
C PHE A 20 -6.12 -3.49 -2.79
N THR A 21 -6.28 -4.36 -3.79
CA THR A 21 -7.22 -5.50 -3.72
C THR A 21 -6.85 -6.44 -2.58
N LEU A 22 -5.58 -6.84 -2.46
CA LEU A 22 -5.12 -7.71 -1.38
C LEU A 22 -5.34 -7.06 -0.01
N THR A 23 -5.16 -5.75 0.10
CA THR A 23 -5.40 -5.04 1.36
C THR A 23 -6.89 -5.03 1.73
N MET A 24 -7.77 -4.78 0.77
CA MET A 24 -9.22 -4.85 1.00
C MET A 24 -9.67 -6.27 1.38
N LEU A 25 -9.12 -7.30 0.73
CA LEU A 25 -9.39 -8.69 1.09
C LEU A 25 -8.92 -9.01 2.51
N ALA A 26 -7.75 -8.52 2.93
CA ALA A 26 -7.26 -8.66 4.30
C ALA A 26 -8.20 -7.97 5.31
N PHE A 27 -8.71 -6.78 5.01
CA PHE A 27 -9.69 -6.10 5.87
C PHE A 27 -11.00 -6.86 5.98
N VAL A 28 -11.52 -7.39 4.87
CA VAL A 28 -12.72 -8.23 4.86
C VAL A 28 -12.50 -9.49 5.72
N ASP A 29 -11.32 -10.10 5.63
CA ASP A 29 -10.96 -11.26 6.45
C ASP A 29 -10.92 -10.91 7.95
N VAL A 30 -10.24 -9.82 8.31
CA VAL A 30 -10.18 -9.33 9.71
C VAL A 30 -11.57 -8.98 10.24
N ALA A 31 -12.43 -8.37 9.42
CA ALA A 31 -13.78 -8.02 9.81
C ALA A 31 -14.62 -9.26 10.11
N ARG A 32 -14.54 -10.29 9.26
CA ARG A 32 -15.33 -11.53 9.34
C ARG A 32 -14.85 -12.50 10.42
N LYS A 33 -13.55 -12.56 10.68
CA LYS A 33 -13.00 -13.50 11.67
C LYS A 33 -13.21 -13.02 13.11
N ASP A 34 -13.41 -13.99 14.00
CA ASP A 34 -13.25 -13.79 15.43
C ASP A 34 -11.81 -14.15 15.84
N PHE A 35 -11.17 -13.26 16.58
CA PHE A 35 -9.80 -13.42 17.07
C PHE A 35 -9.76 -13.70 18.58
N GLY A 36 -10.91 -13.93 19.21
CA GLY A 36 -11.08 -14.21 20.64
C GLY A 36 -10.97 -12.99 21.55
N THR A 37 -10.27 -11.93 21.13
CA THR A 37 -10.26 -10.64 21.83
C THR A 37 -10.24 -9.47 20.85
N THR A 38 -10.80 -8.33 21.25
CA THR A 38 -10.76 -7.08 20.49
C THR A 38 -9.32 -6.64 20.19
N GLY A 39 -8.40 -6.81 21.15
CA GLY A 39 -6.99 -6.44 20.98
C GLY A 39 -6.29 -7.24 19.88
N LYS A 40 -6.54 -8.55 19.78
CA LYS A 40 -5.99 -9.37 18.70
C LYS A 40 -6.56 -8.99 17.34
N LYS A 41 -7.87 -8.70 17.25
CA LYS A 41 -8.50 -8.20 16.02
C LYS A 41 -7.89 -6.86 15.59
N ALA A 42 -7.72 -5.92 16.52
CA ALA A 42 -7.12 -4.62 16.25
C ALA A 42 -5.68 -4.73 15.75
N LEU A 43 -4.88 -5.63 16.35
CA LEU A 43 -3.52 -5.89 15.89
C LEU A 43 -3.49 -6.33 14.42
N TRP A 44 -4.33 -7.29 14.03
CA TRP A 44 -4.38 -7.75 12.64
C TRP A 44 -4.92 -6.69 11.68
N ALA A 45 -5.85 -5.83 12.10
CA ALA A 45 -6.29 -4.68 11.31
C ALA A 45 -5.14 -3.69 11.05
N ILE A 46 -4.27 -3.45 12.03
CA ILE A 46 -3.09 -2.60 11.88
C ILE A 46 -2.06 -3.26 10.93
N VAL A 47 -1.85 -4.56 11.05
CA VAL A 47 -0.96 -5.32 10.15
C VAL A 47 -1.45 -5.23 8.70
N ALA A 48 -2.77 -5.27 8.46
CA ALA A 48 -3.34 -5.08 7.12
C ALA A 48 -3.04 -3.71 6.49
N LEU A 49 -2.67 -2.69 7.28
CA LEU A 49 -2.32 -1.35 6.78
C LEU A 49 -0.85 -1.20 6.37
N ILE A 50 0.02 -2.19 6.65
CA ILE A 50 1.46 -2.15 6.31
C ILE A 50 1.73 -1.73 4.86
N PRO A 51 0.98 -2.22 3.83
CA PRO A 51 1.16 -1.78 2.45
C PRO A 51 1.11 -0.27 2.23
N PHE A 52 0.45 0.48 3.11
CA PHE A 52 0.32 1.93 3.02
C PHE A 52 1.34 2.71 3.85
N VAL A 53 2.15 2.05 4.68
CA VAL A 53 3.08 2.74 5.60
C VAL A 53 4.29 3.31 4.86
N GLY A 54 4.88 2.54 3.93
CA GLY A 54 6.15 2.89 3.30
C GLY A 54 6.11 4.19 2.49
N TRP A 55 5.14 4.31 1.57
CA TRP A 55 4.99 5.54 0.77
C TRP A 55 4.58 6.73 1.66
N PHE A 56 3.73 6.49 2.67
CA PHE A 56 3.27 7.55 3.58
C PHE A 56 4.45 8.15 4.35
N LEU A 57 5.31 7.31 4.93
CA LEU A 57 6.54 7.76 5.59
C LEU A 57 7.46 8.54 4.65
N TYR A 58 7.59 8.10 3.39
CA TYR A 58 8.37 8.83 2.39
C TYR A 58 7.77 10.22 2.11
N LEU A 59 6.45 10.35 1.93
CA LEU A 59 5.86 11.67 1.67
C LEU A 59 5.97 12.60 2.87
N VAL A 60 5.79 12.09 4.10
CA VAL A 60 5.83 12.90 5.32
C VAL A 60 7.27 13.33 5.67
N LEU A 61 8.23 12.41 5.57
CA LEU A 61 9.60 12.62 6.07
C LEU A 61 10.63 12.78 4.96
N GLY A 62 10.50 12.01 3.88
CA GLY A 62 11.49 11.89 2.80
C GLY A 62 11.36 12.96 1.71
N MET A 63 10.14 13.32 1.32
CA MET A 63 9.88 14.25 0.23
C MET A 63 10.54 15.62 0.43
N ARG A 64 10.61 16.10 1.68
CA ARG A 64 11.21 17.40 2.03
C ARG A 64 12.74 17.37 2.10
N LYS A 65 13.36 16.19 2.00
CA LYS A 65 14.82 16.02 2.14
C LYS A 65 15.57 16.07 0.81
N GLY A 66 14.87 16.07 -0.34
CA GLY A 66 15.49 16.18 -1.67
C GLY A 66 15.25 17.55 -2.31
N SER A 67 16.23 18.06 -3.04
CA SER A 67 16.07 19.20 -3.94
C SER A 67 16.14 18.74 -5.40
N VAL A 68 15.21 19.21 -6.23
CA VAL A 68 15.33 19.06 -7.69
C VAL A 68 16.29 20.14 -8.18
N THR A 69 17.59 19.95 -7.90
CA THR A 69 18.60 20.79 -8.54
C THR A 69 18.67 20.35 -10.00
N LYS A 70 18.18 21.17 -10.93
CA LYS A 70 18.63 21.07 -12.32
C LYS A 70 20.10 21.50 -12.31
N ALA A 71 21.01 20.54 -12.34
CA ALA A 71 22.36 20.83 -12.81
C ALA A 71 22.23 21.09 -14.31
N GLU A 72 22.59 22.30 -14.70
CA GLU A 72 22.64 22.78 -16.09
C GLU A 72 23.51 21.88 -16.98
#